data_AF-A0A1V5NXH0-F1
#
_entry.id   AF-A0A1V5NXH0-F1
#
_cell.length_a   1.000
_cell.length_b   1.000
_cell.length_c   1.000
_cell.angle_alpha   90.00
_cell.angle_beta   90.00
_cell.angle_gamma   90.00
#
_symmetry.space_group_name_H-M   'P 1'
#
loop_
_entity.id
_entity.type
_entity.pdbx_description
1 polymer ?
#
loop_
_entity_poly.entity_id
_entity_poly.type
_entity_poly.pdbx_seq_one_letter_code
_entity_poly.pdbx_strand_id
1 'polypeptide(L)'
;MKPVTDYEVVDHGFDAEQYFQGCGTAFTDFEDVATGIGDTAQEAFEDALDSLAQNDWDVSKIKGKSKLTRQTVRGYLRDIGIRFDPDGDGAETHYYVSIRVK
;
A
#
# COMPACT_ATOMS: atom_id res chain seq x y z
N MET A 1 9.43 1.43 -20.10
CA MET A 1 8.86 2.22 -19.00
C MET A 1 7.95 3.31 -19.56
N LYS A 2 6.65 3.16 -19.32
CA LYS A 2 5.57 4.13 -19.52
C LYS A 2 5.76 5.31 -18.57
N PRO A 3 5.72 6.56 -19.05
CA PRO A 3 5.88 7.72 -18.19
C PRO A 3 4.65 7.92 -17.31
N VAL A 4 4.86 8.18 -16.02
CA VAL A 4 3.77 8.66 -15.14
C VAL A 4 3.54 10.14 -15.41
N THR A 5 2.32 10.45 -15.84
CA THR A 5 1.77 11.79 -16.07
C THR A 5 0.95 12.27 -14.87
N ASP A 6 0.21 11.37 -14.22
CA ASP A 6 -0.54 11.62 -12.98
C ASP A 6 -0.53 10.39 -12.07
N TYR A 7 -0.66 10.58 -10.76
CA TYR A 7 -0.72 9.48 -9.80
C TYR A 7 -1.54 9.83 -8.56
N GLU A 8 -2.21 8.81 -8.02
CA GLU A 8 -2.93 8.89 -6.75
C GLU A 8 -2.40 7.82 -5.80
N VAL A 9 -2.10 8.22 -4.57
CA VAL A 9 -1.75 7.28 -3.48
C VAL A 9 -2.97 7.15 -2.58
N VAL A 10 -3.50 5.94 -2.50
CA VAL A 10 -4.60 5.57 -1.63
C VAL A 10 -4.04 4.85 -0.42
N ASP A 11 -4.12 5.50 0.73
CA ASP A 11 -3.76 4.93 2.02
C ASP A 11 -4.95 4.16 2.59
N HIS A 12 -4.82 2.83 2.66
CA HIS A 12 -5.87 1.96 3.21
C HIS A 12 -5.69 1.71 4.71
N GLY A 13 -4.52 2.03 5.28
CA GLY A 13 -4.18 1.68 6.65
C GLY A 13 -3.99 0.18 6.86
N PHE A 14 -4.22 -0.26 8.10
CA PHE A 14 -4.16 -1.67 8.47
C PHE A 14 -5.45 -2.39 8.16
N ASP A 15 -5.35 -3.52 7.48
CA ASP A 15 -6.47 -4.42 7.25
C ASP A 15 -6.02 -5.88 7.36
N ALA A 16 -6.97 -6.76 7.63
CA ALA A 16 -6.75 -8.20 7.58
C ALA A 16 -6.79 -8.66 6.12
N GLU A 17 -5.84 -9.51 5.73
CA GLU A 17 -5.70 -10.01 4.36
C GLU A 17 -7.00 -10.61 3.77
N GLN A 18 -7.85 -11.19 4.63
CA GLN A 18 -9.12 -11.83 4.26
C GLN A 18 -10.25 -10.85 3.95
N TYR A 19 -10.13 -9.61 4.44
CA TYR A 19 -11.17 -8.58 4.32
C TYR A 19 -10.78 -7.44 3.39
N PHE A 20 -9.50 -7.36 3.01
CA PHE A 20 -9.01 -6.33 2.11
C PHE A 20 -9.73 -6.38 0.76
N GLN A 21 -10.53 -5.35 0.48
CA GLN A 21 -11.41 -5.28 -0.70
C GLN A 21 -10.66 -4.97 -2.01
N GLY A 22 -9.35 -4.74 -1.95
CA GLY A 22 -8.55 -4.35 -3.11
C GLY A 22 -8.72 -2.88 -3.49
N CYS A 23 -7.97 -2.48 -4.52
CA CYS A 23 -8.06 -1.17 -5.13
C CYS A 23 -8.01 -1.31 -6.66
N GLY A 24 -8.99 -0.73 -7.34
CA GLY A 24 -9.09 -0.75 -8.80
C GLY A 24 -9.03 0.65 -9.41
N THR A 25 -8.94 0.70 -10.74
CA THR A 25 -9.03 1.93 -11.55
C THR A 25 -10.40 2.12 -12.20
N ALA A 26 -11.35 1.19 -11.97
CA ALA A 26 -12.69 1.28 -12.54
C ALA A 26 -13.38 2.58 -12.11
N PHE A 27 -14.01 3.26 -13.09
CA PHE A 27 -14.64 4.58 -12.91
C PHE A 27 -13.67 5.70 -12.48
N THR A 28 -12.38 5.55 -12.77
CA THR A 28 -11.37 6.60 -12.60
C THR A 28 -10.64 6.87 -13.91
N ASP A 29 -9.87 7.96 -13.97
CA ASP A 29 -9.05 8.31 -15.13
C ASP A 29 -7.67 7.62 -15.15
N PHE A 30 -7.39 6.75 -14.18
CA PHE A 30 -6.13 6.02 -14.04
C PHE A 30 -6.11 4.76 -14.91
N GLU A 31 -4.93 4.38 -15.38
CA GLU A 31 -4.74 3.27 -16.31
C GLU A 31 -4.31 1.99 -15.61
N ASP A 32 -3.54 2.13 -14.52
CA ASP A 32 -3.00 1.00 -13.77
C ASP A 32 -3.01 1.28 -12.28
N VAL A 33 -2.99 0.22 -11.48
CA VAL A 33 -2.92 0.28 -10.03
C VAL A 33 -2.06 -0.85 -9.52
N ALA A 34 -1.18 -0.55 -8.58
CA ALA A 34 -0.54 -1.57 -7.76
C ALA A 34 -0.92 -1.34 -6.31
N THR A 35 -1.24 -2.42 -5.61
CA THR A 35 -1.36 -2.45 -4.16
C THR A 35 -0.14 -3.12 -3.60
N GLY A 36 0.54 -2.43 -2.68
CA GLY A 36 1.63 -3.00 -1.92
C GLY A 36 1.23 -3.29 -0.48
N ILE A 37 1.98 -4.19 0.12
CA ILE A 37 1.76 -4.72 1.46
C ILE A 37 3.01 -4.56 2.32
N GLY A 38 2.86 -4.29 3.62
CA GLY A 38 4.01 -4.21 4.51
C GLY A 38 3.66 -4.01 5.98
N ASP A 39 4.68 -4.01 6.84
CA ASP A 39 4.52 -3.74 8.27
C ASP A 39 4.48 -2.24 8.60
N THR A 40 4.70 -1.39 7.60
CA THR A 40 4.58 0.06 7.69
C THR A 40 3.99 0.62 6.41
N ALA A 41 3.43 1.83 6.49
CA ALA A 41 3.01 2.59 5.31
C ALA A 41 4.15 2.76 4.28
N GLN A 42 5.39 2.90 4.76
CA GLN A 42 6.56 3.06 3.90
C GLN A 42 6.90 1.78 3.13
N GLU A 43 6.89 0.62 3.81
CA GLU A 43 7.15 -0.68 3.18
C GLU A 43 6.06 -1.01 2.16
N ALA A 44 4.78 -0.84 2.54
CA ALA A 44 3.65 -1.05 1.63
C ALA A 44 3.72 -0.13 0.40
N PHE A 45 4.17 1.12 0.57
CA PHE A 45 4.36 2.04 -0.53
C PHE A 45 5.54 1.66 -1.44
N GLU A 46 6.66 1.21 -0.87
CA GLU A 46 7.81 0.73 -1.65
C GLU A 46 7.46 -0.53 -2.45
N ASP A 47 6.72 -1.46 -1.85
CA ASP A 47 6.21 -2.66 -2.51
C ASP A 47 5.26 -2.32 -3.68
N ALA A 48 4.36 -1.35 -3.50
CA ALA A 48 3.49 -0.86 -4.56
C ALA A 48 4.28 -0.23 -5.72
N LEU A 49 5.34 0.52 -5.42
CA LEU A 49 6.21 1.13 -6.43
C LEU A 49 7.00 0.09 -7.21
N ASP A 50 7.50 -0.93 -6.54
CA ASP A 50 8.27 -1.99 -7.19
C ASP A 50 7.35 -2.84 -8.09
N SER A 51 6.10 -3.06 -7.67
CA SER A 51 5.06 -3.68 -8.51
C SER A 51 4.73 -2.85 -9.76
N LEU A 52 4.57 -1.53 -9.62
CA LEU A 52 4.40 -0.63 -10.78
C LEU A 52 5.60 -0.64 -11.72
N ALA A 53 6.82 -0.66 -11.16
CA ALA A 53 8.04 -0.75 -11.96
C ALA A 53 8.11 -2.06 -12.75
N GLN A 54 7.65 -3.18 -12.19
CA GLN A 54 7.52 -4.46 -12.90
C GLN A 54 6.48 -4.41 -14.02
N ASN A 55 5.40 -3.62 -13.86
CA ASN A 55 4.40 -3.35 -14.90
C ASN A 55 4.87 -2.32 -15.98
N ASP A 56 6.18 -2.10 -16.06
CA ASP A 56 6.83 -1.17 -16.99
C ASP A 56 6.42 0.30 -16.76
N TRP A 57 6.17 0.77 -15.53
CA TRP A 57 5.92 2.20 -15.25
C TRP A 57 7.15 2.94 -14.71
N ASP A 58 7.35 4.19 -15.12
CA ASP A 58 8.39 5.08 -14.60
C ASP A 58 8.02 5.70 -13.24
N VAL A 59 8.33 4.97 -12.17
CA VAL A 59 8.05 5.37 -10.78
C VAL A 59 9.04 6.38 -10.19
N SER A 60 10.06 6.81 -10.94
CA SER A 60 11.10 7.73 -10.44
C SER A 60 10.53 9.06 -9.93
N LYS A 61 9.46 9.55 -10.57
CA LYS A 61 8.75 10.78 -10.17
C LYS A 61 7.94 10.65 -8.89
N ILE A 62 7.56 9.43 -8.51
CA ILE A 62 6.74 9.13 -7.34
C ILE A 62 7.62 8.92 -6.11
N LYS A 63 8.74 8.18 -6.26
CA LYS A 63 9.72 7.91 -5.18
C LYS A 63 10.23 9.17 -4.46
N GLY A 64 10.32 10.31 -5.16
CA GLY A 64 10.82 11.57 -4.59
C GLY A 64 9.82 12.40 -3.78
N LYS A 65 8.54 12.01 -3.69
CA LYS A 65 7.46 12.88 -3.17
C LYS A 65 6.73 12.37 -1.93
N SER A 66 6.93 11.13 -1.47
CA SER A 66 6.17 10.63 -0.32
C SER A 66 6.71 11.14 1.02
N LYS A 67 5.82 11.63 1.88
CA LYS A 67 6.06 11.92 3.29
C LYS A 67 5.31 10.91 4.16
N LEU A 68 5.42 9.63 3.84
CA LEU A 68 4.77 8.59 4.65
C LEU A 68 5.53 8.45 5.98
N THR A 69 4.81 8.66 7.08
CA THR A 69 5.37 8.56 8.42
C THR A 69 5.57 7.09 8.79
N ARG A 70 6.77 6.74 9.26
CA ARG A 70 7.15 5.40 9.74
C ARG A 70 6.39 5.03 11.03
N GLN A 71 5.14 4.63 10.94
CA GLN A 71 4.45 3.94 12.02
C GLN A 71 4.36 2.45 11.69
N THR A 72 4.80 1.58 12.62
CA THR A 72 4.81 0.12 12.46
C THR A 72 3.48 -0.50 12.89
N VAL A 73 3.05 -1.59 12.22
CA VAL A 73 1.87 -2.43 12.58
C VAL A 73 1.84 -2.66 14.07
N ARG A 74 2.95 -3.18 14.60
CA ARG A 74 3.05 -3.62 15.98
C ARG A 74 2.97 -2.48 17.00
N GLY A 75 3.42 -1.28 16.62
CA GLY A 75 3.31 -0.08 17.44
C GLY A 75 1.88 0.44 17.47
N TYR A 76 1.26 0.61 16.30
CA TYR A 76 -0.10 1.12 16.18
C TYR A 76 -1.15 0.19 16.82
N LEU A 77 -1.11 -1.12 16.53
CA LEU A 77 -2.04 -2.09 17.10
C LEU A 77 -1.98 -2.11 18.64
N ARG A 78 -0.77 -2.01 19.20
CA ARG A 78 -0.58 -1.89 20.65
C ARG A 78 -1.24 -0.63 21.20
N ASP A 79 -1.10 0.50 20.52
CA ASP A 79 -1.64 1.80 20.96
C ASP A 79 -3.17 1.85 20.92
N ILE A 80 -3.81 1.15 19.97
CA ILE A 80 -5.28 1.04 19.89
C ILE A 80 -5.86 -0.14 20.68
N GLY A 81 -5.03 -0.85 21.46
CA GLY A 81 -5.46 -1.92 22.35
C GLY A 81 -5.73 -3.27 21.69
N ILE A 82 -5.35 -3.43 20.41
CA ILE A 82 -5.42 -4.72 19.71
C ILE A 82 -4.17 -5.52 20.06
N ARG A 83 -4.36 -6.64 20.77
CA ARG A 83 -3.28 -7.59 21.05
C ARG A 83 -3.07 -8.45 19.82
N PHE A 84 -1.85 -8.39 19.27
CA PHE A 84 -1.36 -9.39 18.32
C PHE A 84 -1.35 -10.73 19.05
N ASP A 85 -2.22 -11.66 18.64
CA ASP A 85 -2.24 -13.04 19.12
C ASP A 85 -1.50 -13.88 18.08
N PRO A 86 -0.19 -14.14 18.26
CA PRO A 86 0.61 -14.88 17.29
C PRO A 86 0.18 -16.34 17.13
N ASP A 87 -0.67 -16.85 18.05
CA ASP A 87 -1.12 -18.24 18.11
C ASP A 87 -2.64 -18.39 17.89
N GLY A 88 -3.36 -17.29 17.57
CA GLY A 88 -4.79 -17.28 17.31
C GLY A 88 -5.11 -17.59 15.84
N ASP A 89 -6.09 -18.46 15.59
CA ASP A 89 -6.58 -18.76 14.25
C ASP A 89 -7.06 -17.47 13.53
N GLY A 90 -6.19 -16.88 12.70
CA GLY A 90 -6.53 -16.67 11.31
C GLY A 90 -6.79 -15.26 10.81
N ALA A 91 -5.89 -14.27 10.98
CA ALA A 91 -5.72 -13.22 9.97
C ALA A 91 -4.40 -12.46 10.16
N GLU A 92 -3.44 -12.64 9.24
CA GLU A 92 -2.28 -11.76 9.17
C GLU A 92 -2.78 -10.34 8.77
N THR A 93 -2.51 -9.36 9.64
CA THR A 93 -2.91 -7.96 9.44
C THR A 93 -1.73 -7.19 8.90
N HIS A 94 -1.91 -6.51 7.77
CA HIS A 94 -0.86 -5.77 7.09
C HIS A 94 -1.30 -4.34 6.79
N TYR A 95 -0.33 -3.46 6.58
CA TYR A 95 -0.58 -2.14 6.02
C TYR A 95 -0.73 -2.25 4.51
N TYR A 96 -1.75 -1.63 3.94
CA TYR A 96 -1.96 -1.60 2.49
C TYR A 96 -1.89 -0.16 1.95
N VAL A 97 -1.14 0.00 0.87
CA VAL A 97 -1.10 1.26 0.10
C VAL A 97 -1.30 0.91 -1.36
N SER A 98 -2.19 1.62 -2.03
CA SER A 98 -2.37 1.47 -3.48
C SER A 98 -1.90 2.71 -4.20
N ILE A 99 -1.19 2.54 -5.31
CA ILE A 99 -0.75 3.62 -6.18
C ILE A 99 -1.42 3.43 -7.53
N ARG A 100 -2.27 4.39 -7.90
CA ARG A 100 -2.89 4.47 -9.22
C ARG A 100 -2.07 5.39 -10.10
N VAL A 101 -1.86 5.02 -11.36
CA VAL A 101 -1.02 5.78 -12.30
C VAL A 101 -1.71 5.96 -13.64
N LYS A 102 -1.35 7.06 -14.30
CA LYS A 102 -1.72 7.43 -15.66
C LYS A 102 -0.51 8.01 -16.38
#